data_AF-A0A017SZU3-F1
#
_entry.id   AF-A0A017SZU3-F1
#
_cell.length_a   1.000
_cell.length_b   1.000
_cell.length_c   1.000
_cell.angle_alpha   90.00
_cell.angle_beta   90.00
_cell.angle_gamma   90.00
#
_symmetry.space_group_name_H-M   'P 1'
#
loop_
_entity.id
_entity.type
_entity.pdbx_description
1 polymer ?
#
loop_
_entity_poly.entity_id
_entity_poly.type
_entity_poly.pdbx_seq_one_letter_code
_entity_poly.pdbx_strand_id
1 'polypeptide(L)'
;MASAHAREAVETVYAARLAPPLDPSPVARLAYGAGLPLAVASALLAHPEAGRRYRRVCFTQAALVLGISVALGVSWGHVTKLLGLLGETRIQISSSGDVIRQSAKVTLDQGLAFWSSLYATLCAVEWAVIALSRQYHDAIARDAALLTGAMPEDPPLTPHVSVDIPWMWTRGKRYLRGWMVFLAGVPALSLLLVVPGVGRTLYAIASAVWGVYWLAVLVAAKSAYAWREEGTAPAPWFVRGWDWLTSSVLLFQWGLPRLYGQMLRKWTQQVFSPAARFERSPWELSGVAIARVLGGIPGFYLLVRPLIPVAAQHVLRAQDERS
;
A
#
# COMPACT_ATOMS: atom_id res chain seq x y z
N MET A 1 -18.34 2.47 38.85
CA MET A 1 -17.99 3.87 38.53
C MET A 1 -16.55 4.02 38.03
N ALA A 2 -15.52 3.46 38.68
CA ALA A 2 -14.13 3.54 38.17
C ALA A 2 -13.93 2.99 36.74
N SER A 3 -14.70 1.96 36.34
CA SER A 3 -14.69 1.42 34.98
C SER A 3 -15.35 2.32 33.92
N ALA A 4 -16.24 3.24 34.31
CA ALA A 4 -16.91 4.16 33.40
C ALA A 4 -16.00 5.35 33.07
N HIS A 5 -15.39 5.97 34.08
CA HIS A 5 -14.43 7.06 33.88
C HIS A 5 -13.17 6.60 33.14
N ALA A 6 -12.70 5.37 33.37
CA ALA A 6 -11.59 4.80 32.61
C ALA A 6 -11.95 4.60 31.12
N ARG A 7 -13.19 4.24 30.80
CA ARG A 7 -13.66 4.13 29.40
C ARG A 7 -13.76 5.50 28.75
N GLU A 8 -14.33 6.47 29.44
CA GLU A 8 -14.48 7.84 28.95
C GLU A 8 -13.11 8.53 28.70
N ALA A 9 -12.15 8.34 29.61
CA ALA A 9 -10.78 8.84 29.43
C ALA A 9 -10.06 8.18 28.24
N VAL A 10 -10.33 6.89 27.99
CA VAL A 10 -9.76 6.16 26.87
C VAL A 10 -10.41 6.59 25.54
N GLU A 11 -11.72 6.77 25.52
CA GLU A 11 -12.47 7.29 24.37
C GLU A 11 -12.02 8.71 23.99
N THR A 12 -11.85 9.60 24.97
CA THR A 12 -11.36 10.97 24.74
C THR A 12 -9.93 10.99 24.20
N VAL A 13 -9.02 10.16 24.72
CA VAL A 13 -7.64 10.06 24.22
C VAL A 13 -7.61 9.52 22.78
N TYR A 14 -8.46 8.54 22.45
CA TYR A 14 -8.53 8.02 21.08
C TYR A 14 -9.17 9.01 20.11
N ALA A 15 -10.25 9.67 20.52
CA ALA A 15 -10.87 10.72 19.72
C ALA A 15 -9.86 11.83 19.39
N ALA A 16 -9.04 12.25 20.35
CA ALA A 16 -8.00 13.25 20.12
C ALA A 16 -6.92 12.79 19.12
N ARG A 17 -6.53 11.51 19.12
CA ARG A 17 -5.54 10.97 18.16
C ARG A 17 -6.10 10.73 16.75
N LEU A 18 -7.41 10.57 16.65
CA LEU A 18 -8.13 10.37 15.39
C LEU A 18 -8.64 11.69 14.80
N ALA A 19 -8.60 12.78 15.57
CA ALA A 19 -8.97 14.10 15.08
C ALA A 19 -7.92 14.62 14.08
N PRO A 20 -8.35 15.24 12.97
CA PRO A 20 -7.42 15.88 12.04
C PRO A 20 -6.64 16.99 12.75
N PRO A 21 -5.37 17.23 12.37
CA PRO A 21 -4.56 18.27 12.98
C PRO A 21 -5.20 19.65 12.72
N LEU A 22 -5.18 20.51 13.73
CA LEU A 22 -5.58 21.91 13.60
C LEU A 22 -4.58 22.72 12.76
N ASP A 23 -3.30 22.31 12.77
CA ASP A 23 -2.25 22.90 11.95
C ASP A 23 -2.47 22.57 10.46
N PRO A 24 -2.59 23.57 9.57
CA PRO A 24 -2.74 23.35 8.14
C PRO A 24 -1.45 22.84 7.46
N SER A 25 -0.32 22.74 8.17
CA SER A 25 0.96 22.38 7.56
C SER A 25 0.93 21.00 6.87
N PRO A 26 1.51 20.88 5.66
CA PRO A 26 1.62 19.60 4.96
C PRO A 26 2.26 18.49 5.79
N VAL A 27 3.27 18.84 6.60
CA VAL A 27 4.01 17.88 7.44
C VAL A 27 3.13 17.34 8.56
N ALA A 28 2.37 18.19 9.26
CA ALA A 28 1.45 17.75 10.30
C ALA A 28 0.36 16.83 9.72
N ARG A 29 -0.21 17.17 8.56
CA ARG A 29 -1.21 16.36 7.85
C ARG A 29 -0.64 15.01 7.39
N LEU A 30 0.58 15.00 6.87
CA LEU A 30 1.30 13.78 6.50
C LEU A 30 1.56 12.89 7.71
N ALA A 31 2.06 13.46 8.81
CA ALA A 31 2.33 12.75 10.06
C ALA A 31 1.05 12.18 10.67
N TYR A 32 -0.03 12.95 10.66
CA TYR A 32 -1.36 12.48 11.06
C TYR A 32 -1.79 11.25 10.25
N GLY A 33 -1.75 11.33 8.92
CA GLY A 33 -2.09 10.20 8.05
C GLY A 33 -1.23 8.95 8.30
N ALA A 34 0.07 9.14 8.53
CA ALA A 34 0.98 8.04 8.83
C ALA A 34 0.75 7.42 10.23
N GLY A 35 0.30 8.23 11.20
CA GLY A 35 0.00 7.80 12.55
C GLY A 35 -1.36 7.10 12.71
N LEU A 36 -2.31 7.33 11.80
CA LEU A 36 -3.66 6.78 11.90
C LEU A 36 -3.72 5.26 12.04
N PRO A 37 -3.00 4.43 11.26
CA PRO A 37 -3.02 2.98 11.46
C PRO A 37 -2.58 2.56 12.87
N LEU A 38 -1.63 3.28 13.49
CA LEU A 38 -1.18 3.02 14.85
C LEU A 38 -2.23 3.46 15.89
N ALA A 39 -2.92 4.58 15.64
CA ALA A 39 -4.03 5.03 16.49
C ALA A 39 -5.19 4.01 16.45
N VAL A 40 -5.56 3.52 15.26
CA VAL A 40 -6.57 2.48 15.07
C VAL A 40 -6.14 1.16 15.74
N ALA A 41 -4.88 0.73 15.56
CA ALA A 41 -4.34 -0.44 16.26
C ALA A 41 -4.43 -0.29 17.77
N SER A 42 -4.10 0.89 18.30
CA SER A 42 -4.12 1.17 19.73
C SER A 42 -5.53 1.07 20.30
N ALA A 43 -6.52 1.66 19.63
CA ALA A 43 -7.93 1.55 20.02
C ALA A 43 -8.40 0.08 20.03
N LEU A 44 -8.04 -0.67 18.99
CA LEU A 44 -8.36 -2.09 18.87
C LEU A 44 -7.71 -2.93 19.99
N LEU A 45 -6.44 -2.67 20.32
CA LEU A 45 -5.68 -3.39 21.33
C LEU A 45 -6.14 -3.11 22.77
N ALA A 46 -6.71 -1.93 23.03
CA ALA A 46 -7.29 -1.58 24.33
C ALA A 46 -8.62 -2.30 24.59
N HIS A 47 -9.35 -2.69 23.54
CA HIS A 47 -10.56 -3.48 23.69
C HIS A 47 -10.22 -4.96 23.98
N PRO A 48 -10.69 -5.57 25.08
CA PRO A 48 -10.22 -6.89 25.52
C PRO A 48 -10.45 -8.02 24.51
N GLU A 49 -11.64 -8.08 23.92
CA GLU A 49 -12.01 -9.15 22.99
C GLU A 49 -11.44 -8.92 21.58
N ALA A 50 -11.55 -7.70 21.09
CA ALA A 50 -11.09 -7.33 19.75
C ALA A 50 -9.55 -7.34 19.68
N GLY A 51 -8.87 -6.85 20.72
CA GLY A 51 -7.42 -6.91 20.85
C GLY A 51 -6.90 -8.36 20.96
N ARG A 52 -7.60 -9.24 21.67
CA ARG A 52 -7.26 -10.68 21.73
C ARG A 52 -7.40 -11.32 20.35
N ARG A 53 -8.50 -11.05 19.63
CA ARG A 53 -8.74 -11.54 18.27
C ARG A 53 -7.66 -11.05 17.31
N TYR A 54 -7.37 -9.74 17.32
CA TYR A 54 -6.34 -9.12 16.49
C TYR A 54 -4.98 -9.76 16.69
N ARG A 55 -4.51 -9.84 17.95
CA ARG A 55 -3.22 -10.48 18.28
C ARG A 55 -3.20 -11.93 17.82
N ARG A 56 -4.21 -12.73 18.19
CA ARG A 56 -4.27 -14.15 17.84
C ARG A 56 -4.20 -14.35 16.33
N VAL A 57 -5.07 -13.70 15.57
CA VAL A 57 -5.14 -13.86 14.11
C VAL A 57 -3.84 -13.40 13.46
N CYS A 58 -3.41 -12.16 13.70
CA CYS A 58 -2.26 -11.60 12.99
C CYS A 58 -0.94 -12.29 13.38
N PHE A 59 -0.71 -12.63 14.65
CA PHE A 59 0.51 -13.35 15.04
C PHE A 59 0.51 -14.81 14.55
N THR A 60 -0.64 -15.50 14.60
CA THR A 60 -0.72 -16.86 14.03
C THR A 60 -0.46 -16.84 12.52
N GLN A 61 -1.04 -15.89 11.78
CA GLN A 61 -0.77 -15.76 10.34
C GLN A 61 0.69 -15.40 10.06
N ALA A 62 1.28 -14.47 10.80
CA ALA A 62 2.69 -14.09 10.62
C ALA A 62 3.63 -15.28 10.90
N ALA A 63 3.35 -16.06 11.95
CA ALA A 63 4.08 -17.28 12.26
C ALA A 63 3.92 -18.35 11.16
N LEU A 64 2.72 -18.52 10.61
CA LEU A 64 2.46 -19.43 9.48
C LEU A 64 3.19 -18.99 8.22
N VAL A 65 3.15 -17.70 7.88
CA VAL A 65 3.88 -17.16 6.72
C VAL A 65 5.37 -17.41 6.87
N LEU A 66 5.96 -17.05 8.00
CA LEU A 66 7.38 -17.29 8.27
C LEU A 66 7.72 -18.78 8.22
N GLY A 67 6.94 -19.64 8.89
CA GLY A 67 7.18 -21.08 8.94
C GLY A 67 7.11 -21.75 7.56
N ILE A 68 6.06 -21.46 6.79
CA ILE A 68 5.88 -22.01 5.44
C ILE A 68 6.93 -21.45 4.49
N SER A 69 7.25 -20.16 4.55
CA SER A 69 8.27 -19.56 3.68
C SER A 69 9.67 -20.02 4.00
N VAL A 70 10.01 -20.31 5.26
CA VAL A 70 11.29 -20.96 5.59
C VAL A 70 11.29 -22.40 5.06
N ALA A 71 10.19 -23.14 5.20
CA ALA A 71 10.09 -24.50 4.70
C ALA A 71 10.16 -24.60 3.16
N LEU A 72 9.59 -23.65 2.43
CA LEU A 72 9.52 -23.64 0.96
C LEU A 72 10.65 -22.83 0.29
N GLY A 73 10.98 -21.67 0.87
CA GLY A 73 11.86 -20.66 0.28
C GLY A 73 13.33 -20.89 0.57
N VAL A 74 13.65 -21.68 1.60
CA VAL A 74 14.99 -22.21 1.75
C VAL A 74 15.15 -23.37 0.77
N SER A 75 15.56 -23.05 -0.45
CA SER A 75 16.27 -24.03 -1.26
C SER A 75 17.48 -24.47 -0.45
N TRP A 76 17.41 -25.66 0.15
CA TRP A 76 18.45 -26.17 1.06
C TRP A 76 19.82 -26.14 0.38
N GLY A 77 19.87 -26.28 -0.95
CA GLY A 77 21.08 -26.13 -1.76
C GLY A 77 21.71 -24.73 -1.79
N HIS A 78 20.94 -23.65 -1.66
CA HIS A 78 21.50 -22.30 -1.51
C HIS A 78 21.99 -22.04 -0.09
N VAL A 79 21.30 -22.57 0.91
CA VAL A 79 21.72 -22.47 2.32
C VAL A 79 22.96 -23.31 2.60
N THR A 80 23.08 -24.52 2.05
CA THR A 80 24.31 -25.31 2.18
C THR A 80 25.48 -24.69 1.42
N LYS A 81 25.25 -24.03 0.27
CA LYS A 81 26.29 -23.25 -0.42
C LYS A 81 26.69 -22.00 0.36
N LEU A 82 25.74 -21.26 0.92
CA LEU A 82 26.01 -20.08 1.74
C LEU A 82 26.76 -20.44 3.04
N LEU A 83 26.31 -21.50 3.72
CA LEU A 83 26.98 -22.04 4.91
C LEU A 83 28.33 -22.67 4.57
N GLY A 84 28.44 -23.31 3.40
CA GLY A 84 29.70 -23.81 2.87
C GLY A 84 30.70 -22.68 2.60
N LEU A 85 30.26 -21.56 2.03
CA LEU A 85 31.10 -20.37 1.84
C LEU A 85 31.50 -19.70 3.16
N LEU A 86 30.61 -19.67 4.16
CA LEU A 86 30.94 -19.20 5.51
C LEU A 86 31.87 -20.17 6.26
N GLY A 87 31.81 -21.46 5.96
CA GLY A 87 32.70 -22.50 6.51
C GLY A 87 34.07 -22.58 5.81
N GLU A 88 34.11 -22.31 4.51
CA GLU A 88 35.32 -22.30 3.67
C GLU A 88 36.00 -20.94 3.59
N THR A 89 35.51 -19.90 4.27
CA THR A 89 36.30 -18.72 4.65
C THR A 89 37.38 -19.07 5.69
N ARG A 90 38.10 -20.18 5.47
CA ARG A 90 39.45 -20.41 5.97
C ARG A 90 40.35 -19.54 5.11
N ILE A 91 40.79 -18.44 5.71
CA ILE A 91 41.55 -17.36 5.10
C ILE A 91 42.79 -17.92 4.37
N GLN A 92 42.67 -18.18 3.06
CA GLN A 92 43.81 -18.24 2.15
C GLN A 92 44.17 -16.79 1.84
N ILE A 93 45.13 -16.23 2.59
CA ILE A 93 45.71 -14.91 2.32
C ILE A 93 46.52 -15.02 1.03
N SER A 94 45.84 -14.91 -0.12
CA SER A 94 46.46 -14.72 -1.43
C SER A 94 46.42 -13.23 -1.77
N SER A 95 47.60 -12.65 -2.04
CA SER A 95 47.87 -11.22 -2.14
C SER A 95 47.38 -10.52 -3.43
N SER A 96 46.42 -11.10 -4.16
CA SER A 96 45.87 -10.49 -5.37
C SER A 96 44.53 -9.80 -5.11
N GLY A 97 44.51 -8.47 -5.18
CA GLY A 97 43.30 -7.64 -4.98
C GLY A 97 42.13 -7.99 -5.92
N ASP A 98 42.42 -8.58 -7.09
CA ASP A 98 41.40 -9.02 -8.04
C ASP A 98 40.62 -10.25 -7.55
N VAL A 99 41.29 -11.18 -6.85
CA VAL A 99 40.65 -12.37 -6.27
C VAL A 99 39.68 -11.97 -5.16
N ILE A 100 40.04 -10.97 -4.35
CA ILE A 100 39.18 -10.44 -3.28
C ILE A 100 37.94 -9.77 -3.88
N ARG A 101 38.10 -8.93 -4.92
CA ARG A 101 36.98 -8.27 -5.59
C ARG A 101 36.03 -9.27 -6.25
N GLN A 102 36.57 -10.28 -6.92
CA GLN A 102 35.76 -11.31 -7.57
C GLN A 102 34.99 -12.15 -6.56
N SER A 103 35.63 -12.55 -5.46
CA SER A 103 34.99 -13.31 -4.39
C SER A 103 33.88 -12.49 -3.71
N ALA A 104 34.13 -11.21 -3.42
CA ALA A 104 33.13 -10.32 -2.84
C ALA A 104 31.91 -10.15 -3.75
N LYS A 105 32.12 -9.98 -5.07
CA LYS A 105 31.03 -9.88 -6.04
C LYS A 105 30.18 -11.14 -6.07
N VAL A 106 30.80 -12.33 -6.12
CA VAL A 106 30.08 -13.62 -6.12
C VAL A 106 29.26 -13.79 -4.83
N THR A 107 29.82 -13.45 -3.68
CA THR A 107 29.11 -13.53 -2.39
C THR A 107 27.91 -12.55 -2.35
N LEU A 108 28.08 -11.33 -2.87
CA LEU A 108 26.99 -10.35 -2.96
C LEU A 108 25.88 -10.82 -3.90
N ASP A 109 26.22 -11.31 -5.10
CA ASP A 109 25.25 -11.79 -6.08
C ASP A 109 24.45 -12.99 -5.55
N GLN A 110 25.12 -13.93 -4.87
CA GLN A 110 24.46 -15.07 -4.23
C GLN A 110 23.58 -14.66 -3.03
N GLY A 111 24.07 -13.73 -2.21
CA GLY A 111 23.29 -13.18 -1.11
C GLY A 111 22.02 -12.47 -1.60
N LEU A 112 22.14 -11.64 -2.63
CA LEU A 112 21.00 -10.96 -3.26
C LEU A 112 20.01 -11.96 -3.86
N ALA A 113 20.49 -13.00 -4.55
CA ALA A 113 19.64 -14.05 -5.11
C ALA A 113 18.87 -14.80 -4.01
N PHE A 114 19.53 -15.14 -2.90
CA PHE A 114 18.91 -15.77 -1.73
C PHE A 114 17.84 -14.88 -1.09
N TRP A 115 18.17 -13.61 -0.78
CA TRP A 115 17.21 -12.71 -0.15
C TRP A 115 16.02 -12.39 -1.06
N SER A 116 16.25 -12.28 -2.37
CA SER A 116 15.19 -12.05 -3.35
C SER A 116 14.24 -13.24 -3.47
N SER A 117 14.76 -14.48 -3.48
CA SER A 117 13.93 -15.68 -3.54
C SER A 117 13.15 -15.92 -2.24
N LEU A 118 13.77 -15.66 -1.09
CA LEU A 118 13.11 -15.70 0.21
C LEU A 118 11.99 -14.65 0.29
N TYR A 119 12.26 -13.42 -0.12
CA TYR A 119 11.27 -12.34 -0.15
C TYR A 119 10.11 -12.68 -1.09
N ALA A 120 10.38 -13.18 -2.30
CA ALA A 120 9.35 -13.61 -3.24
C ALA A 120 8.48 -14.73 -2.66
N THR A 121 9.10 -15.70 -1.96
CA THR A 121 8.38 -16.80 -1.30
C THR A 121 7.51 -16.28 -0.15
N LEU A 122 8.03 -15.37 0.68
CA LEU A 122 7.28 -14.71 1.74
C LEU A 122 6.04 -13.98 1.18
N CYS A 123 6.21 -13.21 0.11
CA CYS A 123 5.10 -12.53 -0.55
C CYS A 123 4.03 -13.51 -1.09
N ALA A 124 4.46 -14.63 -1.70
CA ALA A 124 3.54 -15.63 -2.25
C ALA A 124 2.74 -16.34 -1.14
N VAL A 125 3.42 -16.78 -0.08
CA VAL A 125 2.81 -17.45 1.06
C VAL A 125 1.89 -16.48 1.82
N GLU A 126 2.32 -15.24 2.05
CA GLU A 126 1.48 -14.21 2.66
C GLU A 126 0.19 -13.99 1.87
N TRP A 127 0.27 -13.92 0.54
CA TRP A 127 -0.90 -13.84 -0.32
C TRP A 127 -1.86 -15.03 -0.15
N ALA A 128 -1.33 -16.25 -0.08
CA ALA A 128 -2.12 -17.45 0.14
C ALA A 128 -2.80 -17.45 1.51
N VAL A 129 -2.07 -17.09 2.57
CA VAL A 129 -2.60 -16.96 3.93
C VAL A 129 -3.71 -15.90 3.97
N ILE A 130 -3.49 -14.72 3.38
CA ILE A 130 -4.50 -13.66 3.29
C ILE A 130 -5.75 -14.14 2.55
N ALA A 131 -5.59 -14.88 1.46
CA ALA A 131 -6.72 -15.40 0.70
C ALA A 131 -7.58 -16.36 1.54
N LEU A 132 -6.94 -17.24 2.33
CA LEU A 132 -7.61 -18.21 3.19
C LEU A 132 -8.29 -17.59 4.42
N SER A 133 -7.71 -16.50 4.94
CA SER A 133 -8.09 -15.91 6.24
C SER A 133 -8.72 -14.53 6.12
N ARG A 134 -9.15 -14.15 4.91
CA ARG A 134 -9.71 -12.84 4.61
C ARG A 134 -10.82 -12.42 5.58
N GLN A 135 -11.79 -13.30 5.85
CA GLN A 135 -12.94 -12.98 6.70
C GLN A 135 -12.53 -12.53 8.11
N TYR A 136 -11.41 -13.05 8.64
CA TYR A 136 -10.89 -12.58 9.92
C TYR A 136 -10.38 -11.15 9.86
N HIS A 137 -9.72 -10.76 8.76
CA HIS A 137 -9.30 -9.37 8.58
C HIS A 137 -10.48 -8.42 8.39
N ASP A 138 -11.52 -8.85 7.67
CA ASP A 138 -12.73 -8.05 7.44
C ASP A 138 -13.48 -7.85 8.79
N ALA A 139 -13.57 -8.90 9.63
CA ALA A 139 -14.11 -8.80 10.99
C ALA A 139 -13.27 -7.87 11.90
N ILE A 140 -11.94 -7.96 11.84
CA ILE A 140 -11.02 -7.07 12.59
C ILE A 140 -11.18 -5.62 12.14
N ALA A 141 -11.24 -5.37 10.82
CA ALA A 141 -11.42 -4.03 10.27
C ALA A 141 -12.77 -3.44 10.69
N ARG A 142 -13.83 -4.25 10.70
CA ARG A 142 -15.15 -3.88 11.21
C ARG A 142 -15.11 -3.52 12.70
N ASP A 143 -14.49 -4.35 13.55
CA ASP A 143 -14.34 -4.06 14.98
C ASP A 143 -13.56 -2.75 15.20
N ALA A 144 -12.48 -2.56 14.43
CA ALA A 144 -11.68 -1.34 14.47
C ALA A 144 -12.49 -0.11 14.03
N ALA A 145 -13.31 -0.23 12.98
CA ALA A 145 -14.19 0.85 12.54
C ALA A 145 -15.18 1.24 13.65
N LEU A 146 -15.88 0.27 14.23
CA LEU A 146 -16.82 0.49 15.32
C LEU A 146 -16.17 1.14 16.55
N LEU A 147 -15.01 0.63 16.98
CA LEU A 147 -14.29 1.16 18.14
C LEU A 147 -13.72 2.56 17.93
N THR A 148 -13.49 2.95 16.68
CA THR A 148 -12.98 4.29 16.33
C THR A 148 -14.09 5.22 15.85
N GLY A 149 -15.36 4.80 15.89
CA GLY A 149 -16.51 5.60 15.45
C GLY A 149 -16.66 5.74 13.94
N ALA A 150 -15.89 4.99 13.14
CA ALA A 150 -16.07 4.88 11.70
C ALA A 150 -17.24 3.94 11.35
N MET A 151 -17.95 4.24 10.26
CA MET A 151 -19.05 3.39 9.78
C MET A 151 -18.47 2.09 9.19
N PRO A 152 -18.80 0.91 9.71
CA PRO A 152 -18.29 -0.34 9.14
C PRO A 152 -18.79 -0.54 7.71
N GLU A 153 -17.88 -0.89 6.80
CA GLU A 153 -18.20 -1.13 5.39
C GLU A 153 -18.87 -2.49 5.16
N ASP A 154 -18.53 -3.47 6.00
CA ASP A 154 -19.00 -4.85 5.88
C ASP A 154 -20.12 -5.17 6.90
N PRO A 155 -21.10 -6.01 6.53
CA PRO A 155 -22.12 -6.48 7.45
C PRO A 155 -21.51 -7.29 8.61
N PRO A 156 -22.23 -7.46 9.73
CA PRO A 156 -21.81 -8.37 10.79
C PRO A 156 -21.58 -9.77 10.22
N LEU A 157 -20.41 -10.35 10.47
CA LEU A 157 -20.03 -11.67 9.96
C LEU A 157 -19.32 -12.50 11.03
N THR A 158 -19.60 -13.80 11.05
CA THR A 158 -18.84 -14.79 11.82
C THR A 158 -17.69 -15.31 10.96
N PRO A 159 -16.42 -15.05 11.30
CA PRO A 159 -15.30 -15.34 10.41
C PRO A 159 -15.01 -16.85 10.36
N HIS A 160 -14.84 -17.37 9.15
CA HIS A 160 -14.43 -18.75 8.87
C HIS A 160 -13.21 -18.76 7.94
N VAL A 161 -12.44 -19.86 7.99
CA VAL A 161 -11.36 -20.10 7.03
C VAL A 161 -11.99 -20.68 5.76
N SER A 162 -12.00 -19.91 4.68
CA SER A 162 -12.57 -20.34 3.40
C SER A 162 -11.87 -19.66 2.24
N VAL A 163 -11.60 -20.40 1.17
CA VAL A 163 -11.11 -19.82 -0.08
C VAL A 163 -12.29 -19.23 -0.85
N ASP A 164 -12.32 -17.91 -0.96
CA ASP A 164 -13.30 -17.19 -1.79
C ASP A 164 -12.71 -16.95 -3.19
N ILE A 165 -12.88 -17.93 -4.08
CA ILE A 165 -12.41 -17.86 -5.48
C ILE A 165 -13.03 -16.67 -6.23
N PRO A 166 -14.36 -16.40 -6.15
CA PRO A 166 -14.94 -15.20 -6.75
C PRO A 166 -14.28 -13.90 -6.30
N TRP A 167 -13.95 -13.78 -5.00
CA TRP A 167 -13.20 -12.64 -4.51
C TRP A 167 -11.77 -12.60 -5.06
N MET A 168 -11.04 -13.72 -5.09
CA MET A 168 -9.68 -13.75 -5.63
C MET A 168 -9.67 -13.28 -7.09
N TRP A 169 -10.65 -13.71 -7.88
CA TRP A 169 -10.83 -13.26 -9.26
C TRP A 169 -11.13 -11.76 -9.35
N THR A 170 -12.07 -11.28 -8.52
CA THR A 170 -12.40 -9.86 -8.45
C THR A 170 -11.20 -9.01 -8.02
N ARG A 171 -10.40 -9.51 -7.08
CA ARG A 171 -9.17 -8.88 -6.60
C ARG A 171 -8.13 -8.84 -7.72
N GLY A 172 -7.91 -9.94 -8.43
CA GLY A 172 -7.02 -10.02 -9.59
C GLY A 172 -7.43 -9.02 -10.67
N LYS A 173 -8.73 -8.95 -11.00
CA LYS A 173 -9.27 -7.93 -11.92
C LYS A 173 -9.00 -6.50 -11.44
N ARG A 174 -9.18 -6.21 -10.15
CA ARG A 174 -8.89 -4.88 -9.58
C ARG A 174 -7.39 -4.54 -9.67
N TYR A 175 -6.51 -5.51 -9.44
CA TYR A 175 -5.06 -5.33 -9.64
C TYR A 175 -4.73 -5.04 -11.11
N LEU A 176 -5.27 -5.83 -12.04
CA LEU A 176 -5.04 -5.62 -13.47
C LEU A 176 -5.51 -4.24 -13.91
N ARG A 177 -6.67 -3.78 -13.42
CA ARG A 177 -7.15 -2.41 -13.68
C ARG A 177 -6.20 -1.35 -13.14
N GLY A 178 -5.72 -1.50 -11.90
CA GLY A 178 -4.72 -0.60 -11.32
C GLY A 178 -3.43 -0.53 -12.15
N TRP A 179 -2.97 -1.68 -12.66
CA TRP A 179 -1.85 -1.76 -13.59
C TRP A 179 -2.13 -1.07 -14.92
N MET A 180 -3.29 -1.29 -15.53
CA MET A 180 -3.68 -0.61 -16.77
C MET A 180 -3.72 0.91 -16.60
N VAL A 181 -4.28 1.38 -15.49
CA VAL A 181 -4.35 2.79 -15.12
C VAL A 181 -2.95 3.39 -14.94
N PHE A 182 -2.04 2.69 -14.26
CA PHE A 182 -0.66 3.11 -14.11
C PHE A 182 0.06 3.16 -15.47
N LEU A 183 -0.07 2.12 -16.28
CA LEU A 183 0.53 2.03 -17.62
C LEU A 183 -0.05 3.07 -18.60
N ALA A 184 -1.30 3.49 -18.39
CA ALA A 184 -1.94 4.48 -19.25
C ALA A 184 -1.15 5.79 -19.29
N GLY A 185 -0.45 6.18 -18.21
CA GLY A 185 0.38 7.39 -18.17
C GLY A 185 1.78 7.25 -18.77
N VAL A 186 2.28 6.02 -18.99
CA VAL A 186 3.65 5.77 -19.46
C VAL A 186 3.94 6.40 -20.83
N PRO A 187 3.04 6.35 -21.83
CA PRO A 187 3.28 7.03 -23.11
C PRO A 187 3.50 8.54 -22.95
N ALA A 188 2.69 9.22 -22.14
CA ALA A 188 2.88 10.64 -21.86
C ALA A 188 4.22 10.91 -21.15
N LEU A 189 4.59 10.08 -20.16
CA LEU A 189 5.87 10.19 -19.47
C LEU A 189 7.05 9.96 -20.43
N SER A 190 6.92 9.04 -21.39
CA SER A 190 7.99 8.71 -22.34
C SER A 190 8.40 9.89 -23.23
N LEU A 191 7.54 10.91 -23.40
CA LEU A 191 7.87 12.15 -24.10
C LEU A 191 9.02 12.90 -23.43
N LEU A 192 9.23 12.73 -22.11
CA LEU A 192 10.35 13.33 -21.39
C LEU A 192 11.70 12.78 -21.87
N LEU A 193 11.75 11.57 -22.42
CA LEU A 193 12.98 10.98 -22.95
C LEU A 193 13.52 11.70 -24.19
N VAL A 194 12.67 12.49 -24.87
CA VAL A 194 13.05 13.26 -26.06
C VAL A 194 13.95 14.45 -25.68
N VAL A 195 13.92 14.90 -24.42
CA VAL A 195 14.71 16.06 -23.97
C VAL A 195 16.21 15.71 -23.90
N PRO A 196 17.08 16.32 -24.72
CA PRO A 196 18.51 16.01 -24.74
C PRO A 196 19.18 16.30 -23.40
N GLY A 197 20.12 15.44 -22.99
CA GLY A 197 20.93 15.62 -21.77
C GLY A 197 20.22 15.26 -20.45
N VAL A 198 18.93 15.60 -20.29
CA VAL A 198 18.20 15.44 -19.02
C VAL A 198 17.01 14.48 -19.08
N GLY A 199 16.60 14.03 -20.27
CA GLY A 199 15.35 13.30 -20.46
C GLY A 199 15.22 11.99 -19.66
N ARG A 200 16.31 11.24 -19.49
CA ARG A 200 16.33 10.00 -18.68
C ARG A 200 16.05 10.29 -17.21
N THR A 201 16.66 11.34 -16.67
CA THR A 201 16.48 11.76 -15.27
C THR A 201 15.06 12.28 -15.05
N LEU A 202 14.54 13.11 -15.97
CA LEU A 202 13.15 13.60 -15.92
C LEU A 202 12.15 12.44 -15.98
N TYR A 203 12.35 11.49 -16.89
CA TYR A 203 11.51 10.30 -16.99
C TYR A 203 11.51 9.47 -15.70
N ALA A 204 12.69 9.25 -15.10
CA ALA A 204 12.81 8.50 -13.86
C ALA A 204 12.10 9.18 -12.69
N ILE A 205 12.32 10.49 -12.50
CA ILE A 205 11.67 11.29 -11.45
C ILE A 205 10.15 11.30 -11.67
N ALA A 206 9.69 11.60 -12.88
CA ALA A 206 8.27 11.66 -13.18
C ALA A 206 7.58 10.30 -13.02
N SER A 207 8.25 9.20 -13.41
CA SER A 207 7.76 7.84 -13.19
C SER A 207 7.68 7.48 -11.70
N ALA A 208 8.64 7.92 -10.90
CA ALA A 208 8.61 7.72 -9.44
C ALA A 208 7.45 8.50 -8.81
N VAL A 209 7.27 9.77 -9.16
CA VAL A 209 6.15 10.60 -8.70
C VAL A 209 4.81 10.00 -9.13
N TRP A 210 4.71 9.51 -10.36
CA TRP A 210 3.53 8.82 -10.88
C TRP A 210 3.22 7.54 -10.09
N GLY A 211 4.24 6.76 -9.74
CA GLY A 211 4.11 5.59 -8.87
C GLY A 211 3.60 5.94 -7.47
N VAL A 212 4.17 6.97 -6.85
CA VAL A 212 3.74 7.46 -5.53
C VAL A 212 2.30 7.96 -5.56
N TYR A 213 1.93 8.73 -6.59
CA TYR A 213 0.56 9.19 -6.81
C TYR A 213 -0.43 8.01 -6.86
N TRP A 214 -0.19 7.02 -7.72
CA TRP A 214 -1.09 5.88 -7.85
C TRP A 214 -1.13 4.99 -6.62
N LEU A 215 0.00 4.83 -5.93
CA LEU A 215 0.03 4.14 -4.64
C LEU A 215 -0.93 4.81 -3.65
N ALA A 216 -0.89 6.14 -3.53
CA ALA A 216 -1.75 6.89 -2.61
C ALA A 216 -3.23 6.86 -3.03
N VAL A 217 -3.53 6.99 -4.32
CA VAL A 217 -4.90 6.83 -4.85
C VAL A 217 -5.44 5.43 -4.57
N LEU A 218 -4.63 4.38 -4.78
CA LEU A 218 -5.02 3.00 -4.51
C LEU A 218 -5.17 2.71 -3.01
N VAL A 219 -4.48 3.45 -2.14
CA VAL A 219 -4.71 3.41 -0.68
C VAL A 219 -6.06 4.01 -0.35
N ALA A 220 -6.38 5.19 -0.89
CA ALA A 220 -7.69 5.81 -0.71
C ALA A 220 -8.82 4.88 -1.20
N ALA A 221 -8.66 4.29 -2.38
CA ALA A 221 -9.60 3.35 -2.99
C ALA A 221 -9.88 2.08 -2.18
N LYS A 222 -9.11 1.82 -1.10
CA LYS A 222 -9.39 0.70 -0.18
C LYS A 222 -10.58 0.94 0.73
N SER A 223 -10.99 2.19 0.95
CA SER A 223 -12.21 2.50 1.68
C SER A 223 -13.37 2.73 0.72
N ALA A 224 -14.54 2.19 1.04
CA ALA A 224 -15.80 2.44 0.37
C ALA A 224 -16.15 3.94 0.32
N TYR A 225 -15.69 4.74 1.29
CA TYR A 225 -15.91 6.19 1.29
C TYR A 225 -15.27 6.88 0.07
N ALA A 226 -14.17 6.33 -0.46
CA ALA A 226 -13.51 6.89 -1.63
C ALA A 226 -14.34 6.76 -2.92
N TRP A 227 -15.42 5.98 -2.89
CA TRP A 227 -16.27 5.65 -4.03
C TRP A 227 -17.64 6.35 -3.99
N ARG A 228 -17.91 7.20 -2.99
CA ARG A 228 -19.20 7.90 -2.83
C ARG A 228 -19.56 8.86 -3.96
N GLU A 229 -18.57 9.34 -4.70
CA GLU A 229 -18.74 10.27 -5.84
C GLU A 229 -18.58 9.55 -7.18
N GLU A 230 -18.82 8.24 -7.23
CA GLU A 230 -18.77 7.50 -8.48
C GLU A 230 -19.78 8.09 -9.49
N GLY A 231 -19.30 8.45 -10.67
CA GLY A 231 -20.09 9.09 -11.73
C GLY A 231 -20.15 10.62 -11.67
N THR A 232 -19.92 11.25 -10.51
CA THR A 232 -19.93 12.72 -10.36
C THR A 232 -18.55 13.32 -10.12
N ALA A 233 -17.57 12.51 -9.72
CA ALA A 233 -16.21 12.97 -9.43
C ALA A 233 -15.54 13.62 -10.66
N PRO A 234 -14.83 14.75 -10.47
CA PRO A 234 -14.11 15.39 -11.55
C PRO A 234 -12.99 14.49 -12.07
N ALA A 235 -12.59 14.70 -13.33
CA ALA A 235 -11.44 14.03 -13.89
C ALA A 235 -10.16 14.43 -13.11
N PRO A 236 -9.22 13.49 -12.91
CA PRO A 236 -8.00 13.77 -12.17
C PRO A 236 -7.11 14.78 -12.91
N TRP A 237 -6.22 15.44 -12.17
CA TRP A 237 -5.39 16.56 -12.64
C TRP A 237 -4.65 16.26 -13.94
N PHE A 238 -4.17 15.02 -14.13
CA PHE A 238 -3.40 14.65 -15.32
C PHE A 238 -4.29 14.49 -16.56
N VAL A 239 -5.54 14.04 -16.41
CA VAL A 239 -6.52 14.01 -17.52
C VAL A 239 -6.91 15.45 -17.86
N ARG A 240 -7.21 16.27 -16.84
CA ARG A 240 -7.53 17.70 -17.04
C ARG A 240 -6.39 18.46 -17.72
N GLY A 241 -5.16 18.21 -17.29
CA GLY A 241 -3.95 18.79 -17.88
C GLY A 241 -3.73 18.34 -19.32
N TRP A 242 -3.98 17.06 -19.63
CA TRP A 242 -3.90 16.56 -20.99
C TRP A 242 -4.98 17.16 -21.91
N ASP A 243 -6.22 17.26 -21.43
CA ASP A 243 -7.30 17.90 -22.17
C ASP A 243 -7.00 19.37 -22.44
N TRP A 244 -6.48 20.09 -21.43
CA TRP A 244 -6.03 21.47 -21.61
C TRP A 244 -4.88 21.59 -22.62
N LEU A 245 -3.91 20.67 -22.60
CA LEU A 245 -2.79 20.66 -23.53
C LEU A 245 -3.27 20.44 -24.98
N THR A 246 -4.18 19.48 -25.17
CA THR A 246 -4.73 19.13 -26.50
C THR A 246 -5.76 20.12 -27.01
N SER A 247 -6.33 20.97 -26.16
CA SER A 247 -7.18 22.09 -26.57
C SER A 247 -6.37 23.35 -26.87
N SER A 248 -5.32 23.64 -26.09
CA SER A 248 -4.64 24.94 -26.09
C SER A 248 -3.38 24.99 -26.95
N VAL A 249 -2.66 23.88 -27.11
CA VAL A 249 -1.38 23.84 -27.83
C VAL A 249 -1.55 23.29 -29.23
N LEU A 250 -1.28 24.12 -30.25
CA LEU A 250 -1.49 23.79 -31.67
C LEU A 250 -0.77 22.49 -32.10
N LEU A 251 0.42 22.22 -31.55
CA LEU A 251 1.19 20.99 -31.80
C LEU A 251 0.50 19.72 -31.26
N PHE A 252 -0.35 19.84 -30.24
CA PHE A 252 -1.05 18.73 -29.60
C PHE A 252 -2.53 18.60 -30.04
N GLN A 253 -3.01 19.47 -30.95
CA GLN A 253 -4.39 19.42 -31.46
C GLN A 253 -4.62 18.31 -32.51
N TRP A 254 -3.57 17.56 -32.85
CA TRP A 254 -3.58 16.54 -33.90
C TRP A 254 -4.34 15.30 -33.41
N GLY A 255 -4.78 14.43 -34.33
CA GLY A 255 -5.67 13.31 -34.00
C GLY A 255 -5.11 12.33 -32.95
N LEU A 256 -3.79 12.09 -32.95
CA LEU A 256 -3.15 11.10 -32.06
C LEU A 256 -3.17 11.51 -30.57
N PRO A 257 -2.70 12.71 -30.16
CA PRO A 257 -2.83 13.16 -28.78
C PRO A 257 -4.27 13.17 -28.25
N ARG A 258 -5.24 13.54 -29.09
CA ARG A 258 -6.67 13.52 -28.73
C ARG A 258 -7.18 12.11 -28.51
N LEU A 259 -6.85 11.18 -29.40
CA LEU A 259 -7.19 9.76 -29.26
C LEU A 259 -6.60 9.16 -27.99
N TYR A 260 -5.34 9.48 -27.70
CA TYR A 260 -4.69 9.08 -26.45
C TYR A 260 -5.40 9.67 -25.23
N GLY A 261 -5.79 10.95 -25.25
CA GLY A 261 -6.56 11.58 -24.16
C GLY A 261 -7.90 10.88 -23.91
N GLN A 262 -8.63 10.52 -24.96
CA GLN A 262 -9.88 9.75 -24.87
C GLN A 262 -9.65 8.35 -24.28
N MET A 263 -8.60 7.65 -24.73
CA MET A 263 -8.21 6.34 -24.21
C MET A 263 -7.84 6.43 -22.72
N LEU A 264 -7.01 7.42 -22.36
CA LEU A 264 -6.59 7.68 -20.99
C LEU A 264 -7.80 7.92 -20.10
N ARG A 265 -8.74 8.78 -20.52
CA ARG A 265 -10.01 9.03 -19.81
C ARG A 265 -10.83 7.75 -19.65
N LYS A 266 -11.00 6.97 -20.72
CA LYS A 266 -11.77 5.70 -20.69
C LYS A 266 -11.17 4.70 -19.71
N TRP A 267 -9.84 4.57 -19.66
CA TRP A 267 -9.17 3.61 -18.79
C TRP A 267 -9.12 4.07 -17.33
N THR A 268 -9.07 5.38 -17.09
CA THR A 268 -8.95 5.95 -15.74
C THR A 268 -10.29 6.36 -15.12
N GLN A 269 -11.39 6.40 -15.89
CA GLN A 269 -12.73 6.75 -15.40
C GLN A 269 -13.14 5.99 -14.15
N GLN A 270 -12.81 4.70 -14.08
CA GLN A 270 -13.17 3.84 -12.93
C GLN A 270 -12.45 4.22 -11.65
N VAL A 271 -11.47 5.12 -11.67
CA VAL A 271 -10.74 5.56 -10.47
C VAL A 271 -10.82 7.07 -10.28
N PHE A 272 -11.74 7.76 -10.95
CA PHE A 272 -11.94 9.20 -10.80
C PHE A 272 -12.36 9.57 -9.38
N SER A 273 -13.29 8.82 -8.79
CA SER A 273 -13.73 9.06 -7.40
C SER A 273 -12.57 8.98 -6.39
N PRO A 274 -11.81 7.89 -6.29
CA PRO A 274 -10.68 7.84 -5.36
C PRO A 274 -9.56 8.83 -5.69
N ALA A 275 -9.34 9.14 -6.97
CA ALA A 275 -8.35 10.15 -7.38
C ALA A 275 -8.77 11.57 -6.96
N ALA A 276 -10.02 11.96 -7.20
CA ALA A 276 -10.56 13.25 -6.77
C ALA A 276 -10.53 13.41 -5.25
N ARG A 277 -10.83 12.33 -4.52
CA ARG A 277 -10.71 12.28 -3.06
C ARG A 277 -9.26 12.48 -2.60
N PHE A 278 -8.32 11.79 -3.25
CA PHE A 278 -6.89 12.00 -3.01
C PHE A 278 -6.45 13.46 -3.27
N GLU A 279 -6.87 14.06 -4.38
CA GLU A 279 -6.50 15.44 -4.74
C GLU A 279 -6.98 16.49 -3.72
N ARG A 280 -8.06 16.23 -2.99
CA ARG A 280 -8.57 17.12 -1.94
C ARG A 280 -7.85 16.98 -0.59
N SER A 281 -7.22 15.84 -0.32
CA SER A 281 -6.45 15.60 0.93
C SER A 281 -5.17 14.81 0.65
N PRO A 282 -4.24 15.38 -0.16
CA PRO A 282 -3.10 14.64 -0.67
C PRO A 282 -2.11 14.26 0.44
N TRP A 283 -1.94 15.13 1.43
CA TRP A 283 -0.96 14.95 2.50
C TRP A 283 -1.39 13.85 3.48
N GLU A 284 -2.64 13.87 3.97
CA GLU A 284 -3.13 12.85 4.89
C GLU A 284 -3.15 11.46 4.23
N LEU A 285 -3.67 11.35 3.00
CA LEU A 285 -3.72 10.07 2.29
C LEU A 285 -2.33 9.56 1.89
N SER A 286 -1.38 10.47 1.58
CA SER A 286 0.03 10.09 1.41
C SER A 286 0.63 9.56 2.70
N GLY A 287 0.27 10.11 3.85
CA GLY A 287 0.67 9.59 5.16
C GLY A 287 0.21 8.14 5.37
N VAL A 288 -1.07 7.87 5.08
CA VAL A 288 -1.61 6.49 5.13
C VAL A 288 -0.90 5.58 4.13
N ALA A 289 -0.56 6.09 2.94
CA ALA A 289 0.21 5.36 1.94
C ALA A 289 1.63 5.02 2.40
N ILE A 290 2.32 5.94 3.09
CA ILE A 290 3.63 5.70 3.71
C ILE A 290 3.50 4.61 4.77
N ALA A 291 2.52 4.71 5.66
CA ALA A 291 2.27 3.68 6.67
C ALA A 291 2.00 2.31 6.03
N ARG A 292 1.32 2.27 4.88
CA ARG A 292 1.13 1.05 4.08
C ARG A 292 2.45 0.51 3.51
N VAL A 293 3.35 1.36 3.01
CA VAL A 293 4.64 0.94 2.43
C VAL A 293 5.56 0.41 3.51
N LEU A 294 5.66 1.11 4.64
CA LEU A 294 6.37 0.62 5.83
C LEU A 294 5.74 -0.69 6.33
N GLY A 295 4.42 -0.77 6.23
CA GLY A 295 3.62 -1.98 6.42
C GLY A 295 3.90 -3.11 5.41
N GLY A 296 4.54 -2.85 4.29
CA GLY A 296 4.68 -3.80 3.17
C GLY A 296 5.77 -4.86 3.35
N ILE A 297 6.44 -4.88 4.50
CA ILE A 297 7.38 -5.94 4.87
C ILE A 297 6.56 -7.22 5.12
N PRO A 298 6.85 -8.34 4.44
CA PRO A 298 6.11 -9.58 4.64
C PRO A 298 6.07 -9.99 6.12
N GLY A 299 4.92 -10.45 6.56
CA GLY A 299 4.62 -10.73 7.97
C GLY A 299 4.11 -9.49 8.71
N PHE A 300 4.79 -8.34 8.60
CA PHE A 300 4.30 -7.08 9.18
C PHE A 300 3.06 -6.56 8.45
N TYR A 301 2.94 -6.84 7.16
CA TYR A 301 1.77 -6.49 6.36
C TYR A 301 0.47 -7.06 6.92
N LEU A 302 0.50 -8.27 7.49
CA LEU A 302 -0.67 -8.90 8.10
C LEU A 302 -1.22 -8.13 9.31
N LEU A 303 -0.36 -7.43 10.04
CA LEU A 303 -0.74 -6.59 11.18
C LEU A 303 -1.41 -5.30 10.70
N VAL A 304 -0.82 -4.66 9.69
CA VAL A 304 -1.27 -3.34 9.23
C VAL A 304 -2.44 -3.42 8.26
N ARG A 305 -2.57 -4.51 7.48
CA ARG A 305 -3.58 -4.68 6.44
C ARG A 305 -5.02 -4.35 6.85
N PRO A 306 -5.58 -4.85 7.97
CA PRO A 306 -6.97 -4.55 8.35
C PRO A 306 -7.17 -3.11 8.83
N LEU A 307 -6.08 -2.41 9.17
CA LEU A 307 -6.12 -1.07 9.74
C LEU A 307 -6.11 0.02 8.65
N ILE A 308 -5.49 -0.26 7.50
CA ILE A 308 -5.36 0.71 6.40
C ILE A 308 -6.72 1.23 5.88
N PRO A 309 -7.73 0.38 5.60
CA PRO A 309 -9.04 0.86 5.13
C PRO A 309 -9.71 1.80 6.16
N VAL A 310 -9.65 1.45 7.45
CA VAL A 310 -10.22 2.25 8.54
C VAL A 310 -9.47 3.58 8.69
N ALA A 311 -8.13 3.56 8.61
CA ALA A 311 -7.32 4.78 8.61
C ALA A 311 -7.65 5.70 7.42
N ALA A 312 -7.77 5.15 6.21
CA ALA A 312 -8.17 5.91 5.04
C ALA A 312 -9.59 6.49 5.19
N GLN A 313 -10.51 5.72 5.78
CA GLN A 313 -11.88 6.17 6.05
C GLN A 313 -11.91 7.38 7.00
N HIS A 314 -11.09 7.40 8.06
CA HIS A 314 -10.97 8.56 8.96
C HIS A 314 -10.53 9.83 8.23
N VAL A 315 -9.55 9.71 7.33
CA VAL A 315 -9.12 10.85 6.50
C VAL A 315 -10.25 11.35 5.61
N LEU A 316 -10.94 10.43 4.92
CA LEU A 316 -12.01 10.77 3.97
C LEU A 316 -13.25 11.34 4.66
N ARG A 317 -13.56 10.87 5.87
CA ARG A 317 -14.65 11.42 6.69
C ARG A 317 -14.31 12.82 7.19
N ALA A 318 -13.11 13.02 7.74
CA ALA A 318 -12.65 14.33 8.17
C ALA A 318 -12.57 15.34 7.01
N GLN A 319 -12.47 14.85 5.78
CA GLN A 319 -12.56 15.67 4.59
C GLN A 319 -14.01 16.05 4.26
N ASP A 320 -14.97 15.12 4.35
CA ASP A 320 -16.41 15.40 4.17
C ASP A 320 -16.92 16.41 5.21
N GLU A 321 -16.41 16.35 6.44
CA GLU A 321 -16.78 17.29 7.51
C GLU A 321 -16.20 18.71 7.30
N ARG A 322 -15.21 18.87 6.41
CA ARG A 322 -14.56 20.15 6.09
C ARG A 322 -15.12 20.85 4.84
N SER A 323 -15.87 20.13 4.00
CA SER A 323 -16.45 20.63 2.74
C SER A 323 -17.88 21.12 2.90
#